data_AF-A0A927A886-F1
#
_entry.id   AF-A0A927A886-F1
#
_cell.length_a   1.000
_cell.length_b   1.000
_cell.length_c   1.000
_cell.angle_alpha   90.00
_cell.angle_beta   90.00
_cell.angle_gamma   90.00
#
_symmetry.space_group_name_H-M   'P 1'
#
loop_
_entity.id
_entity.type
_entity.pdbx_description
1 polymer ?
#
loop_
_entity_poly.entity_id
_entity_poly.type
_entity_poly.pdbx_seq_one_letter_code
_entity_poly.pdbx_strand_id
1 'polypeptide(L)'
;MLRSIEIEIDDQSWGTATVPTEIAQLKGTRNTNVLSALIHTALWTRPPVTYGFHLSDFWACLRYYPAIAGSSDLRLCKEWNSIDPHQKTILSDELGVGFTTQLLIEKLGCKQFADTLHVVKTLPHKFHLPKSANNGKYKSPDYIGFDSHSNYYVLECKGSQSSKKKLKLAVDKGIKQKSNLTTFGKTKIKYSLVAGLFIAPEEKKRSKSCIHIADPSWEELNEILENYTTEEINTSISQITLAKHLSLIGLNTVSRSLANTPTEQLRRLPDDARSALNNWLTDEPQEFRTIFDTREIYSQVPERTFLNGRFRVQTPNQLLAQLIDDQDVSSVLRNLSFSSLERRWSFESNETMSQLISPFEFGFQLEFF
;
A
#
# COMPACT_ATOMS: atom_id res chain seq x y z
N MET A 1 -8.12 12.21 -12.07
CA MET A 1 -8.84 13.04 -11.08
C MET A 1 -7.86 13.68 -10.10
N LEU A 2 -7.35 14.88 -10.42
CA LEU A 2 -6.38 15.56 -9.56
C LEU A 2 -7.06 16.39 -8.47
N ARG A 3 -6.54 16.30 -7.24
CA ARG A 3 -7.04 17.05 -6.07
C ARG A 3 -5.87 17.62 -5.29
N SER A 4 -6.04 18.81 -4.73
CA SER A 4 -5.06 19.36 -3.79
C SER A 4 -5.29 18.82 -2.37
N ILE A 5 -4.20 18.55 -1.65
CA ILE A 5 -4.17 18.08 -0.26
C ILE A 5 -3.02 18.76 0.48
N GLU A 6 -3.20 19.05 1.77
CA GLU A 6 -2.14 19.62 2.60
C GLU A 6 -1.27 18.52 3.21
N ILE A 7 0.06 18.65 3.13
CA ILE A 7 0.98 17.78 3.87
C ILE A 7 1.47 18.52 5.11
N GLU A 8 1.14 17.97 6.29
CA GLU A 8 1.56 18.48 7.59
C GLU A 8 2.66 17.57 8.16
N ILE A 9 3.80 18.15 8.54
CA ILE A 9 4.87 17.43 9.24
C ILE A 9 4.82 17.80 10.72
N ASP A 10 4.78 16.80 11.60
CA ASP A 10 4.83 16.98 13.05
C ASP A 10 6.26 17.15 13.55
N ASP A 11 6.83 18.34 13.36
CA ASP A 11 8.23 18.64 13.72
C ASP A 11 8.60 18.24 15.18
N GLN A 12 7.62 18.14 16.09
CA GLN A 12 7.84 17.74 17.49
C GLN A 12 8.10 16.24 17.66
N SER A 13 7.56 15.39 16.78
CA SER A 13 7.70 13.93 16.88
C SER A 13 9.14 13.44 16.63
N TRP A 14 9.96 14.23 15.93
CA TRP A 14 11.40 13.97 15.73
C TRP A 14 12.26 14.31 16.97
N GLY A 15 11.66 14.82 18.06
CA GLY A 15 12.37 15.09 19.30
C GLY A 15 13.50 16.12 19.15
N THR A 16 14.73 15.72 19.45
CA THR A 16 15.93 16.55 19.25
C THR A 16 16.56 16.38 17.88
N ALA A 17 16.12 15.38 17.09
CA ALA A 17 16.59 15.19 15.73
C ALA A 17 15.96 16.24 14.80
N THR A 18 16.70 16.62 13.76
CA THR A 18 16.15 17.47 12.71
C THR A 18 15.31 16.62 11.76
N VAL A 19 14.16 17.14 11.35
CA VAL A 19 13.36 16.51 10.29
C VAL A 19 14.24 16.38 9.03
N PRO A 20 14.37 15.16 8.46
CA PRO A 20 15.16 14.95 7.26
C PRO A 20 14.69 15.86 6.11
N THR A 21 15.63 16.38 5.32
CA THR A 21 15.34 17.42 4.32
C THR A 21 14.30 16.94 3.30
N GLU A 22 14.38 15.69 2.86
CA GLU A 22 13.44 15.11 1.89
C GLU A 22 12.01 15.01 2.46
N ILE A 23 11.86 14.77 3.77
CA ILE A 23 10.56 14.76 4.46
C ILE A 23 10.05 16.19 4.66
N ALA A 24 10.92 17.10 5.10
CA ALA A 24 10.57 18.52 5.26
C ALA A 24 10.08 19.14 3.95
N GLN A 25 10.68 18.74 2.82
CA GLN A 25 10.26 19.16 1.47
C GLN A 25 8.89 18.64 1.05
N LEU A 26 8.29 17.67 1.75
CA LEU A 26 6.91 17.25 1.49
C LEU A 26 5.89 18.27 1.98
N LYS A 27 6.23 19.08 3.00
CA LYS A 27 5.34 20.01 3.69
C LYS A 27 4.66 21.00 2.74
N GLY A 28 3.39 21.29 3.00
CA GLY A 28 2.57 22.24 2.25
C GLY A 28 1.59 21.57 1.28
N THR A 29 0.94 22.38 0.45
CA THR A 29 -0.07 21.89 -0.49
C THR A 29 0.56 21.08 -1.63
N ARG A 30 0.00 19.90 -1.90
CA ARG A 30 0.41 18.99 -2.98
C ARG A 30 -0.80 18.56 -3.79
N ASN A 31 -0.58 18.22 -5.06
CA ASN A 31 -1.57 17.55 -5.87
C ASN A 31 -1.43 16.04 -5.70
N THR A 32 -2.56 15.34 -5.64
CA THR A 32 -2.67 13.89 -5.60
C THR A 32 -3.69 13.44 -6.64
N ASN A 33 -3.41 12.31 -7.30
CA ASN A 33 -4.37 11.68 -8.17
C ASN A 33 -5.18 10.64 -7.39
N VAL A 34 -6.48 10.90 -7.23
CA VAL A 34 -7.40 10.04 -6.47
C VAL A 34 -7.49 8.63 -7.07
N LEU A 35 -7.48 8.50 -8.40
CA LEU A 35 -7.56 7.19 -9.05
C LEU A 35 -6.31 6.37 -8.78
N SER A 36 -5.13 6.99 -8.80
CA SER A 36 -3.87 6.33 -8.43
C SER A 36 -3.88 5.92 -6.95
N ALA A 37 -4.36 6.79 -6.05
CA ALA A 37 -4.52 6.47 -4.64
C ALA A 37 -5.44 5.26 -4.43
N LEU A 38 -6.54 5.15 -5.18
CA LEU A 38 -7.47 4.01 -5.11
C LEU A 38 -6.81 2.70 -5.56
N ILE A 39 -5.98 2.73 -6.61
CA ILE A 39 -5.19 1.56 -7.03
C ILE A 39 -4.22 1.14 -5.92
N HIS A 40 -3.51 2.10 -5.31
CA HIS A 40 -2.64 1.81 -4.16
C HIS A 40 -3.42 1.28 -2.95
N THR A 41 -4.60 1.82 -2.63
CA THR A 41 -5.47 1.26 -1.59
C THR A 41 -5.77 -0.20 -1.89
N ALA A 42 -6.26 -0.53 -3.10
CA ALA A 42 -6.58 -1.91 -3.48
C ALA A 42 -5.37 -2.86 -3.39
N LEU A 43 -4.19 -2.39 -3.82
CA LEU A 43 -2.95 -3.17 -3.75
C LEU A 43 -2.55 -3.47 -2.31
N TRP A 44 -2.61 -2.49 -1.42
CA TRP A 44 -1.96 -2.57 -0.11
C TRP A 44 -2.89 -2.98 1.04
N THR A 45 -4.18 -2.70 1.00
CA THR A 45 -5.09 -3.11 2.08
C THR A 45 -5.56 -4.56 1.95
N ARG A 46 -5.30 -5.20 0.80
CA ARG A 46 -5.61 -6.60 0.57
C ARG A 46 -4.63 -7.53 1.30
N PRO A 47 -5.11 -8.52 2.06
CA PRO A 47 -4.26 -9.59 2.60
C PRO A 47 -3.73 -10.51 1.48
N PRO A 48 -2.46 -10.93 1.52
CA PRO A 48 -1.87 -11.78 0.48
C PRO A 48 -2.28 -13.27 0.55
N VAL A 49 -3.16 -13.66 1.49
CA VAL A 49 -3.46 -15.08 1.80
C VAL A 49 -4.95 -15.47 1.70
N THR A 50 -5.84 -14.54 1.35
CA THR A 50 -7.30 -14.78 1.39
C THR A 50 -7.87 -15.32 0.07
N TYR A 51 -8.96 -16.11 0.16
CA TYR A 51 -9.71 -16.65 -0.99
C TYR A 51 -11.07 -15.94 -1.15
N GLY A 52 -11.52 -15.74 -2.39
CA GLY A 52 -12.93 -15.38 -2.67
C GLY A 52 -13.30 -13.91 -2.47
N PHE A 53 -12.34 -13.01 -2.29
CA PHE A 53 -12.56 -11.59 -2.00
C PHE A 53 -12.64 -10.68 -3.25
N HIS A 54 -12.75 -11.26 -4.46
CA HIS A 54 -12.67 -10.57 -5.75
C HIS A 54 -13.48 -9.26 -5.88
N LEU A 55 -14.67 -9.16 -5.28
CA LEU A 55 -15.47 -7.91 -5.32
C LEU A 55 -14.99 -6.88 -4.29
N SER A 56 -14.51 -7.33 -3.13
CA SER A 56 -14.00 -6.44 -2.07
C SER A 56 -12.68 -5.76 -2.40
N ASP A 57 -11.90 -6.32 -3.34
CA ASP A 57 -10.64 -5.73 -3.79
C ASP A 57 -10.86 -4.43 -4.58
N PHE A 58 -12.03 -4.33 -5.22
CA PHE A 58 -12.46 -3.17 -5.96
C PHE A 58 -13.50 -2.35 -5.20
N TRP A 59 -13.83 -2.76 -3.97
CA TRP A 59 -14.76 -2.04 -3.12
C TRP A 59 -14.32 -0.62 -2.87
N ALA A 60 -13.02 -0.36 -2.66
CA ALA A 60 -12.51 1.00 -2.54
C ALA A 60 -12.82 1.83 -3.79
N CYS A 61 -12.66 1.25 -4.99
CA CYS A 61 -12.99 1.91 -6.25
C CYS A 61 -14.50 2.15 -6.39
N LEU A 62 -15.33 1.16 -6.08
CA LEU A 62 -16.79 1.24 -6.21
C LEU A 62 -17.42 2.18 -5.18
N ARG A 63 -16.97 2.07 -3.93
CA ARG A 63 -17.52 2.75 -2.77
C ARG A 63 -16.94 4.14 -2.58
N TYR A 64 -15.63 4.32 -2.71
CA TYR A 64 -14.98 5.58 -2.33
C TYR A 64 -14.84 6.56 -3.49
N TYR A 65 -14.82 6.12 -4.75
CA TYR A 65 -14.87 7.04 -5.88
C TYR A 65 -16.06 8.04 -5.81
N PRO A 66 -17.33 7.60 -5.61
CA PRO A 66 -18.46 8.52 -5.49
C PRO A 66 -18.43 9.32 -4.18
N ALA A 67 -17.61 8.91 -3.20
CA ALA A 67 -17.47 9.60 -1.93
C ALA A 67 -16.68 10.89 -2.05
N ILE A 68 -15.76 10.97 -3.01
CA ILE A 68 -14.93 12.16 -3.18
C ILE A 68 -15.72 13.23 -3.93
N ALA A 69 -15.71 14.47 -3.47
CA ALA A 69 -16.42 15.58 -4.11
C ALA A 69 -15.77 16.07 -5.41
N GLY A 70 -16.54 16.85 -6.19
CA GLY A 70 -16.07 17.52 -7.41
C GLY A 70 -15.15 18.73 -7.18
N SER A 71 -14.86 19.08 -5.92
CA SER A 71 -14.02 20.23 -5.55
C SER A 71 -12.56 20.10 -6.03
N SER A 72 -11.86 21.23 -6.16
CA SER A 72 -10.43 21.26 -6.53
C SER A 72 -9.50 20.73 -5.44
N ASP A 73 -9.89 20.84 -4.18
CA ASP A 73 -9.24 20.17 -3.05
C ASP A 73 -9.93 18.84 -2.72
N LEU A 74 -9.17 17.91 -2.14
CA LEU A 74 -9.70 16.61 -1.76
C LEU A 74 -10.78 16.80 -0.70
N ARG A 75 -12.01 16.37 -0.96
CA ARG A 75 -13.13 16.46 0.00
C ARG A 75 -14.07 15.28 -0.14
N LEU A 76 -14.85 15.02 0.91
CA LEU A 76 -15.99 14.11 0.85
C LEU A 76 -17.29 14.84 0.49
N CYS A 77 -18.13 14.22 -0.32
CA CYS A 77 -19.50 14.67 -0.61
C CYS A 77 -20.32 14.75 0.69
N LYS A 78 -21.33 15.64 0.75
CA LYS A 78 -22.13 15.87 1.98
C LYS A 78 -22.83 14.63 2.51
N GLU A 79 -23.24 13.70 1.64
CA GLU A 79 -23.94 12.46 1.99
C GLU A 79 -23.08 11.57 2.89
N TRP A 80 -21.75 11.70 2.78
CA TRP A 80 -20.78 10.96 3.58
C TRP A 80 -20.60 11.54 4.99
N ASN A 81 -21.25 12.66 5.32
CA ASN A 81 -21.25 13.20 6.67
C ASN A 81 -22.23 12.53 7.61
N SER A 82 -23.28 11.89 7.08
CA SER A 82 -24.31 11.22 7.88
C SER A 82 -24.08 9.72 8.04
N ILE A 83 -23.08 9.14 7.35
CA ILE A 83 -22.79 7.71 7.50
C ILE A 83 -22.21 7.39 8.89
N ASP A 84 -22.38 6.13 9.28
CA ASP A 84 -21.92 5.58 10.54
C ASP A 84 -20.42 5.89 10.81
N PRO A 85 -20.05 6.32 12.04
CA PRO A 85 -18.67 6.65 12.38
C PRO A 85 -17.65 5.51 12.18
N HIS A 86 -18.04 4.24 12.36
CA HIS A 86 -17.14 3.12 12.11
C HIS A 86 -16.85 2.98 10.61
N GLN A 87 -17.86 3.15 9.76
CA GLN A 87 -17.71 3.14 8.31
C GLN A 87 -16.79 4.27 7.81
N LYS A 88 -16.89 5.47 8.42
CA LYS A 88 -15.96 6.58 8.16
C LYS A 88 -14.53 6.25 8.55
N THR A 89 -14.35 5.56 9.67
CA THR A 89 -13.03 5.19 10.16
C THR A 89 -12.35 4.24 9.18
N ILE A 90 -13.06 3.18 8.74
CA ILE A 90 -12.58 2.25 7.71
C ILE A 90 -12.18 2.99 6.43
N LEU A 91 -13.05 3.88 5.92
CA LEU A 91 -12.75 4.68 4.72
C LEU A 91 -11.46 5.48 4.87
N SER A 92 -11.29 6.19 5.99
CA SER A 92 -10.08 7.01 6.18
C SER A 92 -8.83 6.18 6.44
N ASP A 93 -8.94 5.01 7.07
CA ASP A 93 -7.81 4.13 7.31
C ASP A 93 -7.30 3.55 5.98
N GLU A 94 -8.22 3.05 5.13
CA GLU A 94 -7.87 2.45 3.83
C GLU A 94 -7.38 3.47 2.80
N LEU A 95 -8.07 4.62 2.68
CA LEU A 95 -7.57 5.71 1.84
C LEU A 95 -6.27 6.28 2.41
N GLY A 96 -6.10 6.29 3.73
CA GLY A 96 -4.86 6.69 4.38
C GLY A 96 -3.66 5.90 3.87
N VAL A 97 -3.82 4.59 3.69
CA VAL A 97 -2.80 3.74 3.05
C VAL A 97 -2.53 4.16 1.61
N GLY A 98 -3.58 4.29 0.78
CA GLY A 98 -3.43 4.58 -0.65
C GLY A 98 -2.78 5.94 -0.93
N PHE A 99 -3.28 7.01 -0.30
CA PHE A 99 -2.74 8.36 -0.47
C PHE A 99 -1.30 8.49 0.07
N THR A 100 -1.00 7.85 1.21
CA THR A 100 0.34 7.90 1.79
C THR A 100 1.33 7.14 0.92
N THR A 101 1.02 5.91 0.53
CA THR A 101 1.94 5.10 -0.29
C THR A 101 2.17 5.72 -1.66
N GLN A 102 1.15 6.31 -2.29
CA GLN A 102 1.31 7.13 -3.48
C GLN A 102 2.31 8.27 -3.25
N LEU A 103 2.11 9.07 -2.19
CA LEU A 103 3.00 10.19 -1.86
C LEU A 103 4.45 9.75 -1.70
N LEU A 104 4.69 8.66 -0.94
CA LEU A 104 6.04 8.15 -0.68
C LEU A 104 6.71 7.60 -1.94
N ILE A 105 5.95 6.93 -2.82
CA ILE A 105 6.47 6.46 -4.11
C ILE A 105 6.85 7.65 -5.00
N GLU A 106 5.92 8.59 -5.20
CA GLU A 106 6.10 9.71 -6.11
C GLU A 106 7.18 10.70 -5.65
N LYS A 107 7.31 10.93 -4.33
CA LYS A 107 8.16 11.99 -3.78
C LYS A 107 9.44 11.50 -3.15
N LEU A 108 9.45 10.29 -2.60
CA LEU A 108 10.64 9.72 -1.95
C LEU A 108 11.23 8.54 -2.73
N GLY A 109 10.63 8.15 -3.85
CA GLY A 109 11.17 7.12 -4.73
C GLY A 109 11.10 5.71 -4.15
N CYS A 110 10.18 5.47 -3.20
CA CYS A 110 9.91 4.13 -2.70
C CYS A 110 9.53 3.20 -3.86
N LYS A 111 10.09 1.98 -3.87
CA LYS A 111 9.91 1.00 -4.94
C LYS A 111 8.75 0.06 -4.64
N GLN A 112 8.65 -0.37 -3.40
CA GLN A 112 7.74 -1.44 -3.01
C GLN A 112 7.26 -1.23 -1.58
N PHE A 113 6.07 -1.76 -1.31
CA PHE A 113 5.56 -1.93 0.04
C PHE A 113 5.08 -3.37 0.21
N ALA A 114 5.19 -3.86 1.43
CA ALA A 114 4.72 -5.16 1.85
C ALA A 114 4.21 -5.09 3.29
N ASP A 115 3.28 -5.98 3.65
CA ASP A 115 2.82 -6.10 5.03
C ASP A 115 3.98 -6.58 5.90
N THR A 116 4.39 -5.79 6.89
CA THR A 116 5.57 -6.11 7.72
C THR A 116 5.46 -7.49 8.35
N LEU A 117 4.27 -7.84 8.82
CA LEU A 117 4.00 -9.14 9.44
C LEU A 117 4.28 -10.32 8.49
N HIS A 118 3.98 -10.17 7.20
CA HIS A 118 4.24 -11.21 6.20
C HIS A 118 5.71 -11.22 5.77
N VAL A 119 6.36 -10.06 5.70
CA VAL A 119 7.81 -9.98 5.44
C VAL A 119 8.59 -10.73 6.52
N VAL A 120 8.31 -10.46 7.80
CA VAL A 120 9.03 -11.13 8.90
C VAL A 120 8.83 -12.65 8.89
N LYS A 121 7.67 -13.14 8.44
CA LYS A 121 7.40 -14.59 8.30
C LYS A 121 8.15 -15.24 7.13
N THR A 122 8.51 -14.46 6.11
CA THR A 122 9.16 -14.98 4.89
C THR A 122 10.68 -14.83 4.92
N LEU A 123 11.22 -14.05 5.86
CA LEU A 123 12.64 -14.02 6.17
C LEU A 123 13.14 -15.43 6.55
N PRO A 124 14.37 -15.80 6.17
CA PRO A 124 15.01 -17.06 6.58
C PRO A 124 14.88 -17.27 8.10
N HIS A 125 14.64 -18.49 8.57
CA HIS A 125 14.19 -18.73 9.95
C HIS A 125 15.24 -18.43 11.04
N LYS A 126 15.45 -17.14 11.35
CA LYS A 126 16.26 -16.69 12.49
C LYS A 126 15.41 -16.04 13.60
N PHE A 127 14.10 -15.87 13.38
CA PHE A 127 13.23 -15.17 14.33
C PHE A 127 11.84 -15.79 14.44
N HIS A 128 11.30 -15.84 15.66
CA HIS A 128 9.90 -16.15 15.95
C HIS A 128 9.22 -14.89 16.50
N LEU A 129 8.23 -14.36 15.78
CA LEU A 129 7.40 -13.28 16.33
C LEU A 129 6.63 -13.80 17.55
N PRO A 130 6.72 -13.13 18.71
CA PRO A 130 5.93 -13.52 19.87
C PRO A 130 4.43 -13.44 19.55
N LYS A 131 3.61 -14.32 20.16
CA LYS A 131 2.14 -14.42 19.94
C LYS A 131 1.37 -13.10 20.17
N SER A 132 2.00 -12.09 20.79
CA SER A 132 1.49 -10.74 21.03
C SER A 132 1.62 -9.77 19.85
N ALA A 133 2.12 -10.20 18.68
CA ALA A 133 2.34 -9.33 17.51
C ALA A 133 1.09 -8.63 16.94
N ASN A 134 -0.11 -9.06 17.34
CA ASN A 134 -1.37 -8.45 16.90
C ASN A 134 -1.89 -7.35 17.87
N ASN A 135 -1.40 -7.26 19.11
CA ASN A 135 -1.90 -6.31 20.12
C ASN A 135 -0.80 -5.86 21.10
N GLY A 136 -0.73 -4.56 21.39
CA GLY A 136 0.13 -4.00 22.45
C GLY A 136 1.56 -3.64 22.01
N LYS A 137 2.51 -3.68 22.95
CA LYS A 137 3.90 -3.20 22.76
C LYS A 137 4.61 -3.82 21.54
N TYR A 138 4.35 -5.10 21.26
CA TYR A 138 4.96 -5.88 20.18
C TYR A 138 4.24 -5.80 18.83
N LYS A 139 3.25 -4.90 18.65
CA LYS A 139 2.54 -4.76 17.36
C LYS A 139 3.52 -4.41 16.24
N SER A 140 3.55 -5.18 15.15
CA SER A 140 4.33 -4.79 13.98
C SER A 140 3.75 -3.52 13.34
N PRO A 141 4.58 -2.64 12.75
CA PRO A 141 4.09 -1.60 11.87
C PRO A 141 3.32 -2.21 10.71
N ASP A 142 2.36 -1.47 10.14
CA ASP A 142 1.50 -1.99 9.09
C ASP A 142 2.31 -2.41 7.84
N TYR A 143 3.25 -1.56 7.39
CA TYR A 143 4.01 -1.79 6.14
C TYR A 143 5.51 -1.53 6.28
N ILE A 144 6.28 -2.24 5.45
CA ILE A 144 7.70 -2.00 5.19
C ILE A 144 7.93 -1.89 3.68
N GLY A 145 8.84 -1.01 3.26
CA GLY A 145 9.24 -0.79 1.88
C GLY A 145 10.70 -0.41 1.75
N PHE A 146 11.20 -0.29 0.52
CA PHE A 146 12.58 0.15 0.25
C PHE A 146 12.69 1.05 -0.99
N ASP A 147 13.74 1.87 -1.05
CA ASP A 147 14.10 2.70 -2.23
C ASP A 147 15.21 2.07 -3.10
N SER A 148 15.64 2.76 -4.16
CA SER A 148 16.71 2.27 -5.06
C SER A 148 18.06 2.01 -4.40
N HIS A 149 18.28 2.53 -3.19
CA HIS A 149 19.51 2.33 -2.42
C HIS A 149 19.33 1.32 -1.29
N SER A 150 18.20 0.59 -1.28
CA SER A 150 17.81 -0.33 -0.20
C SER A 150 17.70 0.34 1.17
N ASN A 151 17.34 1.63 1.20
CA ASN A 151 16.94 2.27 2.45
C ASN A 151 15.52 1.86 2.80
N TYR A 152 15.28 1.44 4.05
CA TYR A 152 13.95 0.96 4.44
C TYR A 152 13.03 2.07 4.96
N TYR A 153 11.78 1.97 4.56
CA TYR A 153 10.65 2.83 4.95
C TYR A 153 9.71 1.95 5.76
N VAL A 154 9.44 2.33 7.00
CA VAL A 154 8.50 1.63 7.87
C VAL A 154 7.32 2.55 8.12
N LEU A 155 6.12 2.04 7.89
CA LEU A 155 4.91 2.86 7.82
C LEU A 155 3.77 2.27 8.66
N GLU A 156 3.24 3.07 9.57
CA GLU A 156 1.93 2.85 10.19
C GLU A 156 0.93 3.85 9.59
N CYS A 157 -0.20 3.36 9.11
CA CYS A 157 -1.24 4.21 8.52
C CYS A 157 -2.38 4.45 9.50
N LYS A 158 -2.92 5.66 9.50
CA LYS A 158 -4.06 6.08 10.33
C LYS A 158 -5.03 6.90 9.49
N GLY A 159 -6.31 6.83 9.84
CA GLY A 159 -7.37 7.62 9.24
C GLY A 159 -8.21 8.33 10.28
N SER A 160 -8.69 9.53 9.94
CA SER A 160 -9.79 10.14 10.69
C SER A 160 -10.64 11.04 9.79
N GLN A 161 -11.95 11.00 9.96
CA GLN A 161 -12.87 11.95 9.29
C GLN A 161 -13.54 12.93 10.25
N SER A 162 -13.31 12.76 11.56
CA SER A 162 -13.96 13.58 12.58
C SER A 162 -13.36 14.98 12.66
N SER A 163 -12.04 15.06 12.79
CA SER A 163 -11.27 16.31 12.85
C SER A 163 -9.78 16.04 12.78
N LYS A 164 -9.00 17.07 12.39
CA LYS A 164 -7.54 17.05 12.50
C LYS A 164 -7.06 16.75 13.93
N LYS A 165 -7.77 17.22 14.95
CA LYS A 165 -7.43 16.92 16.36
C LYS A 165 -7.54 15.42 16.65
N LYS A 166 -8.59 14.75 16.19
CA LYS A 166 -8.71 13.29 16.36
C LYS A 166 -7.66 12.54 15.55
N LEU A 167 -7.31 13.02 14.35
CA LEU A 167 -6.21 12.47 13.57
C LEU A 167 -4.89 12.54 14.34
N LYS A 168 -4.53 13.72 14.85
CA LYS A 168 -3.32 13.90 15.66
C LYS A 168 -3.30 12.98 16.87
N LEU A 169 -4.41 12.85 17.61
CA LEU A 169 -4.52 11.89 18.71
C LEU A 169 -4.32 10.43 18.28
N ALA A 170 -4.80 10.06 17.09
CA ALA A 170 -4.59 8.72 16.54
C ALA A 170 -3.12 8.48 16.13
N VAL A 171 -2.47 9.50 15.58
CA VAL A 171 -1.04 9.51 15.27
C VAL A 171 -0.21 9.45 16.57
N ASP A 172 -0.50 10.30 17.56
CA ASP A 172 0.13 10.29 18.89
C ASP A 172 0.01 8.93 19.56
N LYS A 173 -1.15 8.26 19.42
CA LYS A 173 -1.35 6.91 19.93
C LYS A 173 -0.45 5.91 19.21
N GLY A 174 -0.30 6.03 17.89
CA GLY A 174 0.65 5.26 17.10
C GLY A 174 2.09 5.45 17.58
N ILE A 175 2.50 6.69 17.86
CA ILE A 175 3.83 7.02 18.41
C ILE A 175 4.00 6.43 19.83
N LYS A 176 3.07 6.70 20.74
CA LYS A 176 3.13 6.27 22.17
C LYS A 176 3.06 4.76 22.36
N GLN A 177 2.43 4.03 21.43
CA GLN A 177 2.48 2.57 21.44
C GLN A 177 3.92 2.02 21.31
N LYS A 178 4.90 2.88 21.03
CA LYS A 178 6.27 2.50 20.67
C LYS A 178 7.38 3.26 21.42
N SER A 179 7.05 4.23 22.27
CA SER A 179 8.01 5.11 22.97
C SER A 179 8.67 4.53 24.23
N ASN A 180 8.70 3.20 24.42
CA ASN A 180 9.16 2.56 25.67
C ASN A 180 10.45 1.74 25.52
N LEU A 181 11.32 2.10 24.57
CA LEU A 181 12.59 1.44 24.32
C LEU A 181 13.66 2.50 24.02
N THR A 182 14.92 2.18 24.30
CA THR A 182 16.09 3.02 24.05
C THR A 182 17.08 2.27 23.17
N THR A 183 17.46 2.82 22.03
CA THR A 183 18.42 2.21 21.09
C THR A 183 19.90 2.34 21.48
N PHE A 184 20.68 1.32 21.12
CA PHE A 184 22.12 1.39 20.81
C PHE A 184 22.38 0.66 19.47
N GLY A 185 22.84 1.34 18.39
CA GLY A 185 23.20 0.66 17.13
C GLY A 185 23.12 1.51 15.84
N LYS A 186 23.53 0.92 14.70
CA LYS A 186 23.38 1.50 13.34
C LYS A 186 22.07 0.98 12.71
N THR A 187 21.07 1.85 12.55
CA THR A 187 19.77 1.49 11.96
C THR A 187 19.84 1.21 10.46
N LYS A 188 19.11 0.19 9.99
CA LYS A 188 18.83 -0.03 8.55
C LYS A 188 17.59 0.74 8.08
N ILE A 189 16.72 1.13 9.00
CA ILE A 189 15.53 1.93 8.73
C ILE A 189 15.95 3.38 8.50
N LYS A 190 15.68 3.91 7.30
CA LYS A 190 15.94 5.32 6.97
C LYS A 190 14.80 6.21 7.45
N TYR A 191 13.56 5.80 7.21
CA TYR A 191 12.39 6.52 7.70
C TYR A 191 11.43 5.59 8.43
N SER A 192 11.12 6.00 9.64
CA SER A 192 10.07 5.46 10.47
C SER A 192 8.94 6.47 10.42
N LEU A 193 7.74 6.09 9.95
CA LEU A 193 6.67 7.06 9.74
C LEU A 193 5.33 6.55 10.30
N VAL A 194 4.61 7.43 11.00
CA VAL A 194 3.15 7.33 11.14
C VAL A 194 2.53 8.36 10.21
N ALA A 195 1.71 7.92 9.27
CA ALA A 195 0.99 8.80 8.37
C ALA A 195 -0.52 8.72 8.61
N GLY A 196 -1.12 9.86 8.89
CA GLY A 196 -2.54 10.01 9.14
C GLY A 196 -3.25 10.76 8.00
N LEU A 197 -4.34 10.23 7.44
CA LEU A 197 -5.19 10.96 6.49
C LEU A 197 -6.44 11.54 7.16
N PHE A 198 -6.66 12.84 6.97
CA PHE A 198 -7.93 13.52 7.24
C PHE A 198 -8.53 14.03 5.94
N ILE A 199 -9.77 13.64 5.66
CA ILE A 199 -10.55 14.17 4.53
C ILE A 199 -11.66 15.08 5.05
N ALA A 200 -11.62 16.34 4.64
CA ALA A 200 -12.60 17.35 5.01
C ALA A 200 -13.91 17.14 4.21
N PRO A 201 -15.07 17.29 4.87
CA PRO A 201 -16.35 17.41 4.17
C PRO A 201 -16.45 18.65 3.28
N GLU A 202 -17.23 18.58 2.20
CA GLU A 202 -17.55 19.74 1.35
C GLU A 202 -18.26 20.89 2.08
N GLU A 203 -19.13 20.56 3.03
CA GLU A 203 -19.83 21.53 3.87
C GLU A 203 -18.88 22.32 4.80
N LYS A 204 -17.72 21.75 5.17
CA LYS A 204 -16.75 22.37 6.07
C LYS A 204 -15.73 23.20 5.30
N LYS A 205 -16.17 24.34 4.76
CA LYS A 205 -15.35 25.25 3.93
C LYS A 205 -14.02 25.70 4.55
N ARG A 206 -13.96 25.84 5.88
CA ARG A 206 -12.74 26.25 6.60
C ARG A 206 -11.75 25.13 6.88
N SER A 207 -12.19 23.87 6.81
CA SER A 207 -11.33 22.71 7.00
C SER A 207 -10.72 22.30 5.67
N LYS A 208 -9.42 21.98 5.69
CA LYS A 208 -8.69 21.39 4.56
C LYS A 208 -8.31 19.96 4.89
N SER A 209 -8.41 19.07 3.90
CA SER A 209 -7.89 17.71 3.98
C SER A 209 -6.37 17.74 4.13
N CYS A 210 -5.82 16.78 4.88
CA CYS A 210 -4.38 16.69 5.06
C CYS A 210 -3.88 15.26 5.24
N ILE A 211 -2.63 15.03 4.86
CA ILE A 211 -1.80 13.93 5.34
C ILE A 211 -0.91 14.50 6.43
N HIS A 212 -1.00 13.93 7.63
CA HIS A 212 -0.17 14.29 8.77
C HIS A 212 0.92 13.22 8.95
N ILE A 213 2.19 13.62 8.89
CA ILE A 213 3.33 12.71 8.98
C ILE A 213 4.07 13.00 10.29
N ALA A 214 4.36 11.94 11.04
CA ALA A 214 5.14 11.98 12.27
C ALA A 214 6.18 10.85 12.28
N ASP A 215 7.21 11.00 13.12
CA ASP A 215 8.27 10.00 13.34
C ASP A 215 8.00 9.21 14.63
N PRO A 216 7.60 7.93 14.54
CA PRO A 216 7.60 7.02 15.67
C PRO A 216 8.99 6.38 15.84
N SER A 217 9.21 5.69 16.95
CA SER A 217 10.38 4.79 17.10
C SER A 217 9.98 3.35 16.71
N TRP A 218 10.84 2.64 15.96
CA TRP A 218 10.65 1.21 15.58
C TRP A 218 11.86 0.33 15.94
N GLU A 219 12.35 0.44 17.17
CA GLU A 219 13.57 -0.24 17.62
C GLU A 219 13.49 -1.77 17.49
N GLU A 220 12.40 -2.38 17.93
CA GLU A 220 12.21 -3.85 17.87
C GLU A 220 12.30 -4.38 16.43
N LEU A 221 11.75 -3.64 15.46
CA LEU A 221 11.86 -4.03 14.06
C LEU A 221 13.29 -3.85 13.54
N ASN A 222 13.97 -2.77 13.93
CA ASN A 222 15.37 -2.58 13.56
C ASN A 222 16.26 -3.71 14.08
N GLU A 223 16.08 -4.14 15.34
CA GLU A 223 16.78 -5.29 15.92
C GLU A 223 16.53 -6.58 15.12
N ILE A 224 15.29 -6.82 14.68
CA ILE A 224 14.97 -7.95 13.81
C ILE A 224 15.74 -7.83 12.48
N LEU A 225 15.65 -6.68 11.81
CA LEU A 225 16.28 -6.47 10.50
C LEU A 225 17.81 -6.49 10.55
N GLU A 226 18.44 -6.16 11.68
CA GLU A 226 19.89 -6.23 11.85
C GLU A 226 20.44 -7.66 11.66
N ASN A 227 19.64 -8.69 11.98
CA ASN A 227 20.00 -10.10 11.84
C ASN A 227 20.00 -10.64 10.40
N TYR A 228 19.58 -9.83 9.43
CA TYR A 228 19.44 -10.23 8.03
C TYR A 228 20.24 -9.33 7.09
N THR A 229 20.79 -9.88 6.02
CA THR A 229 21.42 -9.12 4.94
C THR A 229 20.39 -8.27 4.19
N THR A 230 20.86 -7.22 3.52
CA THR A 230 20.00 -6.39 2.65
C THR A 230 19.31 -7.22 1.57
N GLU A 231 20.02 -8.20 1.01
CA GLU A 231 19.47 -9.13 0.01
C GLU A 231 18.31 -9.98 0.56
N GLU A 232 18.46 -10.54 1.77
CA GLU A 232 17.40 -11.31 2.43
C GLU A 232 16.14 -10.44 2.64
N ILE A 233 16.30 -9.21 3.14
CA ILE A 233 15.18 -8.31 3.42
C ILE A 233 14.49 -7.87 2.12
N ASN A 234 15.25 -7.40 1.12
CA ASN A 234 14.69 -6.98 -0.17
C ASN A 234 13.96 -8.12 -0.88
N THR A 235 14.47 -9.35 -0.78
CA THR A 235 13.85 -10.54 -1.37
C THR A 235 12.54 -10.88 -0.67
N SER A 236 12.49 -10.85 0.67
CA SER A 236 11.24 -11.08 1.41
C SER A 236 10.19 -9.98 1.18
N ILE A 237 10.60 -8.71 1.08
CA ILE A 237 9.69 -7.62 0.68
C ILE A 237 9.14 -7.89 -0.74
N SER A 238 10.03 -8.21 -1.69
CA SER A 238 9.65 -8.50 -3.08
C SER A 238 8.70 -9.69 -3.20
N GLN A 239 8.92 -10.74 -2.40
CA GLN A 239 8.07 -11.92 -2.33
C GLN A 239 6.65 -11.58 -1.90
N ILE A 240 6.48 -10.77 -0.86
CA ILE A 240 5.16 -10.34 -0.39
C ILE A 240 4.51 -9.36 -1.36
N THR A 241 5.26 -8.41 -1.94
CA THR A 241 4.74 -7.50 -2.96
C THR A 241 4.22 -8.29 -4.18
N LEU A 242 4.97 -9.29 -4.65
CA LEU A 242 4.55 -10.15 -5.76
C LEU A 242 3.30 -10.94 -5.40
N ALA A 243 3.23 -11.51 -4.19
CA ALA A 243 2.04 -12.17 -3.68
C ALA A 243 0.81 -11.24 -3.78
N LYS A 244 0.91 -9.98 -3.32
CA LYS A 244 -0.20 -9.02 -3.38
C LYS A 244 -0.65 -8.72 -4.82
N HIS A 245 0.28 -8.55 -5.75
CA HIS A 245 -0.05 -8.37 -7.18
C HIS A 245 -0.80 -9.59 -7.75
N LEU A 246 -0.31 -10.80 -7.48
CA LEU A 246 -0.92 -12.05 -7.93
C LEU A 246 -2.29 -12.30 -7.29
N SER A 247 -2.45 -11.93 -6.02
CA SER A 247 -3.73 -12.00 -5.33
C SER A 247 -4.77 -11.13 -6.02
N LEU A 248 -4.39 -9.90 -6.41
CA LEU A 248 -5.29 -8.93 -7.06
C LEU A 248 -5.90 -9.45 -8.37
N ILE A 249 -5.16 -10.28 -9.11
CA ILE A 249 -5.62 -10.88 -10.37
C ILE A 249 -6.25 -12.27 -10.21
N GLY A 250 -6.38 -12.76 -8.97
CA GLY A 250 -7.04 -14.03 -8.68
C GLY A 250 -6.17 -15.26 -8.57
N LEU A 251 -4.85 -15.12 -8.70
CA LEU A 251 -3.89 -16.22 -8.52
C LEU A 251 -3.64 -16.48 -7.04
N ASN A 252 -4.72 -16.75 -6.31
CA ASN A 252 -4.74 -16.84 -4.85
C ASN A 252 -3.89 -18.00 -4.32
N THR A 253 -3.87 -19.14 -5.01
CA THR A 253 -3.03 -20.30 -4.63
C THR A 253 -1.54 -19.96 -4.72
N VAL A 254 -1.13 -19.28 -5.80
CA VAL A 254 0.24 -18.78 -5.98
C VAL A 254 0.59 -17.75 -4.92
N SER A 255 -0.24 -16.71 -4.77
CA SER A 255 -0.07 -15.67 -3.75
C SER A 255 0.08 -16.25 -2.35
N ARG A 256 -0.79 -17.19 -1.96
CA ARG A 256 -0.76 -17.84 -0.65
C ARG A 256 0.51 -18.65 -0.44
N SER A 257 0.99 -19.34 -1.48
CA SER A 257 2.25 -20.07 -1.41
C SER A 257 3.41 -19.12 -1.18
N LEU A 258 3.48 -18.01 -1.92
CA LEU A 258 4.50 -17.00 -1.70
C LEU A 258 4.40 -16.41 -0.29
N ALA A 259 3.22 -16.05 0.18
CA ALA A 259 3.08 -15.32 1.45
C ALA A 259 3.27 -16.17 2.72
N ASN A 260 3.20 -17.51 2.61
CA ASN A 260 3.30 -18.42 3.77
C ASN A 260 4.55 -19.30 3.78
N THR A 261 5.36 -19.27 2.71
CA THR A 261 6.57 -20.09 2.63
C THR A 261 7.79 -19.19 2.80
N PRO A 262 8.69 -19.47 3.76
CA PRO A 262 9.97 -18.79 3.88
C PRO A 262 10.77 -18.82 2.58
N THR A 263 11.45 -17.71 2.27
CA THR A 263 12.18 -17.53 1.01
C THR A 263 13.10 -18.71 0.69
N GLU A 264 13.86 -19.19 1.68
CA GLU A 264 14.83 -20.28 1.55
C GLU A 264 14.21 -21.67 1.29
N GLN A 265 12.93 -21.84 1.62
CA GLN A 265 12.18 -23.08 1.43
C GLN A 265 11.41 -23.08 0.11
N LEU A 266 11.27 -21.93 -0.53
CA LEU A 266 10.49 -21.75 -1.73
C LEU A 266 11.33 -22.11 -2.97
N ARG A 267 11.68 -23.40 -3.10
CA ARG A 267 12.40 -23.91 -4.28
C ARG A 267 11.50 -24.03 -5.50
N ARG A 268 10.26 -24.49 -5.28
CA ARG A 268 9.27 -24.74 -6.30
C ARG A 268 7.89 -24.42 -5.74
N LEU A 269 7.02 -23.85 -6.57
CA LEU A 269 5.62 -23.68 -6.22
C LEU A 269 4.91 -25.04 -6.08
N PRO A 270 3.97 -25.19 -5.14
CA PRO A 270 3.06 -26.35 -5.07
C PRO A 270 2.36 -26.63 -6.41
N ASP A 271 2.01 -27.88 -6.68
CA ASP A 271 1.48 -28.29 -7.99
C ASP A 271 0.13 -27.62 -8.35
N ASP A 272 -0.70 -27.30 -7.36
CA ASP A 272 -1.94 -26.54 -7.53
C ASP A 272 -1.67 -25.08 -7.91
N ALA A 273 -0.66 -24.44 -7.29
CA ALA A 273 -0.20 -23.11 -7.64
C ALA A 273 0.42 -23.08 -9.06
N ARG A 274 1.24 -24.08 -9.41
CA ARG A 274 1.81 -24.22 -10.75
C ARG A 274 0.73 -24.42 -11.80
N SER A 275 -0.27 -25.26 -11.52
CA SER A 275 -1.39 -25.49 -12.42
C SER A 275 -2.22 -24.22 -12.64
N ALA A 276 -2.51 -23.47 -11.57
CA ALA A 276 -3.22 -22.20 -11.67
C ALA A 276 -2.46 -21.16 -12.52
N LEU A 277 -1.14 -21.07 -12.34
CA LEU A 277 -0.30 -20.15 -13.12
C LEU A 277 -0.14 -20.59 -14.58
N ASN A 278 -0.01 -21.89 -14.83
CA ASN A 278 0.01 -22.45 -16.19
C ASN A 278 -1.29 -22.12 -16.93
N ASN A 279 -2.45 -22.35 -16.30
CA ASN A 279 -3.74 -22.03 -16.90
C ASN A 279 -3.82 -20.54 -17.26
N TRP A 280 -3.40 -19.65 -16.35
CA TRP A 280 -3.32 -18.21 -16.62
C TRP A 280 -2.44 -17.86 -17.83
N LEU A 281 -1.29 -18.51 -17.97
CA LEU A 281 -0.35 -18.25 -19.07
C LEU A 281 -0.86 -18.80 -20.41
N THR A 282 -1.67 -19.85 -20.40
CA THR A 282 -2.26 -20.43 -21.61
C THR A 282 -3.59 -19.78 -22.03
N ASP A 283 -4.29 -19.16 -21.09
CA ASP A 283 -5.56 -18.49 -21.35
C ASP A 283 -5.32 -17.15 -22.05
N GLU A 284 -5.93 -16.94 -23.21
CA GLU A 284 -5.91 -15.66 -23.93
C GLU A 284 -7.24 -14.92 -23.74
N PRO A 285 -7.24 -13.61 -23.39
CA PRO A 285 -6.07 -12.75 -23.16
C PRO A 285 -5.45 -12.91 -21.77
N GLN A 286 -4.11 -12.80 -21.65
CA GLN A 286 -3.36 -12.74 -20.38
C GLN A 286 -3.51 -11.38 -19.67
N GLU A 287 -4.76 -10.94 -19.49
CA GLU A 287 -5.14 -9.69 -18.84
C GLU A 287 -6.23 -9.98 -17.82
N PHE A 288 -6.05 -9.51 -16.59
CA PHE A 288 -7.17 -9.47 -15.65
C PHE A 288 -8.02 -8.26 -15.99
N ARG A 289 -9.30 -8.48 -16.30
CA ARG A 289 -10.25 -7.40 -16.56
C ARG A 289 -11.52 -7.60 -15.77
N THR A 290 -11.90 -6.56 -15.04
CA THR A 290 -13.21 -6.47 -14.40
C THR A 290 -13.90 -5.17 -14.82
N ILE A 291 -15.19 -5.27 -15.12
CA ILE A 291 -16.05 -4.14 -15.48
C ILE A 291 -17.12 -4.05 -14.43
N PHE A 292 -17.32 -2.85 -13.90
CA PHE A 292 -18.35 -2.57 -12.93
C PHE A 292 -19.40 -1.69 -13.61
N ASP A 293 -20.64 -2.18 -13.62
CA ASP A 293 -21.76 -1.35 -14.01
C ASP A 293 -22.02 -0.34 -12.90
N THR A 294 -21.80 0.93 -13.20
CA THR A 294 -22.01 1.99 -12.23
C THR A 294 -23.34 2.71 -12.45
N ARG A 295 -24.16 2.29 -13.42
CA ARG A 295 -25.46 2.91 -13.73
C ARG A 295 -26.42 2.82 -12.55
N GLU A 296 -26.56 1.66 -11.94
CA GLU A 296 -27.45 1.54 -10.77
C GLU A 296 -26.92 2.33 -9.56
N ILE A 297 -25.59 2.41 -9.40
CA ILE A 297 -24.95 3.06 -8.25
C ILE A 297 -24.92 4.59 -8.41
N TYR A 298 -24.68 5.09 -9.63
CA TYR A 298 -24.43 6.51 -9.91
C TYR A 298 -25.57 7.20 -10.67
N SER A 299 -26.62 6.50 -11.13
CA SER A 299 -27.79 7.11 -11.78
C SER A 299 -28.49 8.18 -10.95
N GLN A 300 -28.28 8.18 -9.63
CA GLN A 300 -28.83 9.17 -8.71
C GLN A 300 -27.85 10.28 -8.33
N VAL A 301 -26.61 10.28 -8.86
CA VAL A 301 -25.59 11.31 -8.61
C VAL A 301 -25.62 12.31 -9.77
N PRO A 302 -26.24 13.50 -9.62
CA PRO A 302 -26.60 14.37 -10.75
C PRO A 302 -25.40 14.94 -11.54
N GLU A 303 -24.20 14.89 -10.96
CA GLU A 303 -22.99 15.52 -11.51
C GLU A 303 -21.93 14.53 -12.03
N ARG A 304 -22.20 13.21 -12.00
CA ARG A 304 -21.23 12.18 -12.43
C ARG A 304 -21.87 11.14 -13.35
N THR A 305 -21.69 11.36 -14.64
CA THR A 305 -22.21 10.52 -15.73
C THR A 305 -21.23 9.45 -16.20
N PHE A 306 -20.57 8.74 -15.28
CA PHE A 306 -19.83 7.53 -15.69
C PHE A 306 -20.78 6.34 -15.63
N LEU A 307 -21.02 5.75 -16.80
CA LEU A 307 -21.92 4.61 -16.93
C LEU A 307 -21.22 3.35 -16.44
N ASN A 308 -19.89 3.27 -16.58
CA ASN A 308 -19.12 2.12 -16.16
C ASN A 308 -17.78 2.50 -15.53
N GLY A 309 -17.32 1.64 -14.62
CA GLY A 309 -15.93 1.57 -14.20
C GLY A 309 -15.26 0.34 -14.80
N ARG A 310 -13.96 0.40 -15.06
CA ARG A 310 -13.15 -0.73 -15.48
C ARG A 310 -11.83 -0.73 -14.76
N PHE A 311 -11.47 -1.89 -14.23
CA PHE A 311 -10.14 -2.16 -13.72
C PHE A 311 -9.47 -3.24 -14.55
N ARG A 312 -8.23 -2.97 -14.95
CA ARG A 312 -7.39 -3.84 -15.77
C ARG A 312 -6.05 -4.06 -15.11
N VAL A 313 -5.55 -5.29 -15.19
CA VAL A 313 -4.18 -5.62 -14.82
C VAL A 313 -3.53 -6.40 -15.95
N GLN A 314 -2.47 -5.80 -16.51
CA GLN A 314 -1.56 -6.46 -17.43
C GLN A 314 -0.45 -7.14 -16.63
N THR A 315 -0.21 -8.42 -16.91
CA THR A 315 0.79 -9.23 -16.20
C THR A 315 2.12 -9.32 -16.95
N PRO A 316 3.26 -9.35 -16.23
CA PRO A 316 4.57 -9.61 -16.81
C PRO A 316 4.74 -11.12 -17.07
N ASN A 317 4.25 -11.62 -18.21
CA ASN A 317 4.17 -13.07 -18.46
C ASN A 317 5.52 -13.78 -18.43
N GLN A 318 6.61 -13.09 -18.79
CA GLN A 318 7.95 -13.64 -18.65
C GLN A 318 8.33 -13.90 -17.18
N LEU A 319 8.01 -12.97 -16.27
CA LEU A 319 8.23 -13.17 -14.83
C LEU A 319 7.35 -14.32 -14.31
N LEU A 320 6.09 -14.39 -14.76
CA LEU A 320 5.19 -15.45 -14.34
C LEU A 320 5.67 -16.84 -14.81
N ALA A 321 6.15 -16.96 -16.05
CA ALA A 321 6.72 -18.21 -16.57
C ALA A 321 7.94 -18.67 -15.75
N GLN A 322 8.81 -17.74 -15.33
CA GLN A 322 9.96 -18.08 -14.49
C GLN A 322 9.59 -18.75 -13.16
N LEU A 323 8.38 -18.50 -12.61
CA LEU A 323 7.93 -19.09 -11.34
C LEU A 323 7.51 -20.58 -11.48
N ILE A 324 7.25 -21.05 -12.70
CA ILE A 324 6.84 -22.43 -13.00
C ILE A 324 7.86 -23.20 -13.82
N ASP A 325 8.86 -22.55 -14.39
CA ASP A 325 10.00 -23.22 -15.00
C ASP A 325 10.74 -24.10 -13.96
N ASP A 326 11.71 -24.89 -14.40
CA ASP A 326 12.57 -25.70 -13.52
C ASP A 326 13.59 -24.84 -12.72
N GLN A 327 13.37 -23.53 -12.65
CA GLN A 327 14.17 -22.61 -11.86
C GLN A 327 13.76 -22.64 -10.39
N ASP A 328 14.73 -22.38 -9.51
CA ASP A 328 14.48 -22.16 -8.09
C ASP A 328 13.72 -20.85 -7.91
N VAL A 329 12.49 -20.91 -7.40
CA VAL A 329 11.62 -19.74 -7.19
C VAL A 329 12.29 -18.71 -6.28
N SER A 330 13.08 -19.13 -5.29
CA SER A 330 13.85 -18.22 -4.43
C SER A 330 14.91 -17.43 -5.21
N SER A 331 15.47 -18.01 -6.27
CA SER A 331 16.41 -17.33 -7.17
C SER A 331 15.68 -16.32 -8.06
N VAL A 332 14.47 -16.65 -8.54
CA VAL A 332 13.62 -15.71 -9.29
C VAL A 332 13.28 -14.49 -8.43
N LEU A 333 12.88 -14.70 -7.17
CA LEU A 333 12.57 -13.61 -6.23
C LEU A 333 13.77 -12.72 -5.93
N ARG A 334 14.96 -13.32 -5.80
CA ARG A 334 16.22 -12.59 -5.60
C ARG A 334 16.58 -11.73 -6.81
N ASN A 335 16.48 -12.29 -8.02
CA ASN A 335 16.71 -11.52 -9.25
C ASN A 335 15.69 -10.40 -9.41
N LEU A 336 14.43 -10.67 -9.05
CA LEU A 336 13.35 -9.70 -9.05
C LEU A 336 13.64 -8.55 -8.06
N SER A 337 14.15 -8.85 -6.87
CA SER A 337 14.50 -7.83 -5.88
C SER A 337 15.63 -6.92 -6.37
N PHE A 338 16.67 -7.47 -7.01
CA PHE A 338 17.74 -6.68 -7.63
C PHE A 338 17.24 -5.80 -8.78
N SER A 339 16.52 -6.38 -9.75
CA SER A 339 16.01 -5.63 -10.92
C SER A 339 15.04 -4.50 -10.52
N SER A 340 14.32 -4.67 -9.41
CA SER A 340 13.38 -3.66 -8.91
C SER A 340 14.05 -2.39 -8.37
N LEU A 341 15.35 -2.44 -8.01
CA LEU A 341 16.10 -1.27 -7.55
C LEU A 341 16.27 -0.24 -8.68
N GLU A 342 16.50 -0.73 -9.90
CA GLU A 342 16.71 0.08 -11.09
C GLU A 342 15.39 0.60 -11.69
N ARG A 343 14.32 -0.20 -11.58
CA ARG A 343 13.01 0.14 -12.13
C ARG A 343 12.25 1.10 -11.23
N ARG A 344 11.49 2.02 -11.81
CA ARG A 344 10.64 2.98 -11.08
C ARG A 344 9.18 2.72 -11.40
N TRP A 345 8.30 3.13 -10.50
CA TRP A 345 6.90 3.25 -10.86
C TRP A 345 6.75 4.25 -12.00
N SER A 346 5.95 3.90 -13.01
CA SER A 346 5.50 4.86 -14.02
C SER A 346 4.02 5.17 -13.80
N PHE A 347 3.65 6.40 -14.14
CA PHE A 347 2.33 6.96 -13.89
C PHE A 347 1.84 7.65 -15.15
N GLU A 348 0.66 7.25 -15.63
CA GLU A 348 -0.07 7.97 -16.65
C GLU A 348 -1.49 8.19 -16.14
N SER A 349 -2.00 9.42 -16.22
CA SER A 349 -3.35 9.67 -15.72
C SER A 349 -3.99 10.91 -16.33
N ASN A 350 -5.31 10.89 -16.37
CA ASN A 350 -6.15 12.02 -16.73
C ASN A 350 -7.31 12.15 -15.72
N GLU A 351 -8.38 12.87 -16.06
CA GLU A 351 -9.51 13.04 -15.14
C GLU A 351 -10.25 11.73 -14.84
N THR A 352 -10.37 10.82 -15.81
CA THR A 352 -11.22 9.63 -15.72
C THR A 352 -10.45 8.32 -15.68
N MET A 353 -9.14 8.37 -15.94
CA MET A 353 -8.26 7.20 -15.99
C MET A 353 -6.96 7.43 -15.22
N SER A 354 -6.47 6.38 -14.56
CA SER A 354 -5.09 6.28 -14.06
C SER A 354 -4.52 4.92 -14.39
N GLN A 355 -3.28 4.91 -14.88
CA GLN A 355 -2.48 3.74 -15.15
C GLN A 355 -1.15 3.83 -14.40
N LEU A 356 -0.79 2.74 -13.72
CA LEU A 356 0.43 2.58 -12.94
C LEU A 356 1.19 1.38 -13.48
N ILE A 357 2.50 1.51 -13.72
CA ILE A 357 3.36 0.34 -13.96
C ILE A 357 4.29 0.18 -12.77
N SER A 358 4.22 -0.96 -12.10
CA SER A 358 5.07 -1.26 -10.95
C SER A 358 6.50 -1.61 -11.37
N PRO A 359 7.48 -1.61 -10.44
CA PRO A 359 8.83 -2.13 -10.70
C PRO A 359 8.86 -3.60 -11.13
N PHE A 360 7.78 -4.36 -10.91
CA PHE A 360 7.61 -5.73 -11.42
C PHE A 360 6.95 -5.78 -12.79
N GLU A 361 6.75 -4.64 -13.45
CA GLU A 361 6.14 -4.53 -14.78
C GLU A 361 4.67 -4.94 -14.85
N PHE A 362 4.00 -5.14 -13.70
CA PHE A 362 2.54 -5.17 -13.68
C PHE A 362 1.98 -3.80 -14.02
N GLY A 363 1.09 -3.75 -15.01
CA GLY A 363 0.35 -2.55 -15.40
C GLY A 363 -1.05 -2.56 -14.81
N PHE A 364 -1.35 -1.63 -13.89
CA PHE A 364 -2.66 -1.48 -13.26
C PHE A 364 -3.37 -0.27 -13.85
N GLN A 365 -4.59 -0.43 -14.36
CA GLN A 365 -5.36 0.67 -14.91
C GLN A 365 -6.76 0.70 -14.29
N LEU A 366 -7.16 1.87 -13.81
CA LEU A 366 -8.52 2.19 -13.39
C LEU A 366 -9.09 3.27 -14.30
N GLU A 367 -10.24 3.01 -14.92
CA GLU A 367 -10.89 3.88 -15.90
C GLU A 367 -12.38 3.99 -15.60
N PHE A 368 -12.94 5.20 -15.68
CA PHE A 368 -14.38 5.48 -15.65
C PHE A 368 -14.81 6.06 -17.01
N PHE A 369 -15.85 5.50 -17.62
CA PHE A 369 -16.27 5.82 -18.99
C PHE A 369 -17.79 5.76 -19.21
#